data_AF-A0A1S1LKP1-F1
#
_entry.id   AF-A0A1S1LKP1-F1
#
_cell.length_a   1.000
_cell.length_b   1.000
_cell.length_c   1.000
_cell.angle_alpha   90.00
_cell.angle_beta   90.00
_cell.angle_gamma   90.00
#
_symmetry.space_group_name_H-M   'P 1'
#
loop_
_entity.id
_entity.type
_entity.pdbx_description
1 polymer ?
#
loop_
_entity_poly.entity_id
_entity_poly.type
_entity_poly.pdbx_seq_one_letter_code
_entity_poly.pdbx_strand_id
1 'polypeptide(L)'
;MAAHPEPESSSRRPISTAQAKKYLGIDSRTAREHIRNGKLKGYDDKRGKKTYYYFYLPEPPEAATQPSANAPGSAETVESLKAENTQLRQQLRDAEQQTEEARAAATAAEARAAAANDTNAELSTKLATEVEARRLLTAAQAGLIDASQKLQKGSAGFAAAAGDYKDAADDLLNVIADYRDAVALLGAPTDIGDL
;
A
#
# COMPACT_ATOMS: atom_id res chain seq x y z
N MET A 1 7.90 -36.87 46.02
CA MET A 1 8.24 -35.91 44.95
C MET A 1 7.42 -34.64 45.18
N ALA A 2 8.13 -33.51 45.30
CA ALA A 2 7.68 -32.13 45.52
C ALA A 2 6.85 -31.84 46.78
N ALA A 3 7.56 -31.61 47.89
CA ALA A 3 7.07 -30.75 48.97
C ALA A 3 6.94 -29.32 48.42
N HIS A 4 5.74 -28.75 48.50
CA HIS A 4 5.52 -27.35 48.15
C HIS A 4 6.27 -26.46 49.16
N PRO A 5 6.96 -25.40 48.70
CA PRO A 5 7.58 -24.45 49.62
C PRO A 5 6.46 -23.78 50.43
N GLU A 6 6.50 -23.93 51.76
CA GLU A 6 5.78 -23.03 52.65
C GLU A 6 6.25 -21.61 52.33
N PRO A 7 5.37 -20.69 51.92
CA PRO A 7 5.78 -19.31 51.74
C PRO A 7 6.03 -18.70 53.13
N GLU A 8 7.30 -18.34 53.36
CA GLU A 8 7.70 -17.49 54.47
C GLU A 8 6.82 -16.23 54.52
N SER A 9 6.45 -15.83 55.74
CA SER A 9 5.86 -14.52 56.11
C SER A 9 4.38 -14.26 55.81
N SER A 10 3.46 -15.10 56.31
CA SER A 10 2.18 -14.55 56.77
C SER A 10 1.84 -15.14 58.13
N SER A 11 1.84 -14.30 59.16
CA SER A 11 1.50 -14.65 60.55
C SER A 11 0.01 -14.98 60.75
N ARG A 12 -0.74 -15.32 59.69
CA ARG A 12 -2.19 -15.48 59.71
C ARG A 12 -2.64 -16.87 59.29
N ARG A 13 -3.67 -17.35 59.99
CA ARG A 13 -4.33 -18.63 59.69
C ARG A 13 -5.02 -18.54 58.31
N PRO A 14 -4.77 -19.50 57.41
CA PRO A 14 -5.42 -19.55 56.10
C PRO A 14 -6.93 -19.72 56.23
N ILE A 15 -7.72 -18.98 55.42
CA ILE A 15 -9.18 -19.01 55.45
C ILE A 15 -9.70 -19.84 54.27
N SER A 16 -10.67 -20.73 54.53
CA SER A 16 -11.29 -21.54 53.48
C SER A 16 -12.13 -20.69 52.51
N THR A 17 -12.08 -21.00 51.22
CA THR A 17 -12.96 -20.39 50.19
C THR A 17 -14.46 -20.51 50.48
N ALA A 18 -14.88 -21.44 51.34
CA ALA A 18 -16.27 -21.51 51.81
C ALA A 18 -16.69 -20.25 52.59
N GLN A 19 -15.74 -19.58 53.23
CA GLN A 19 -15.98 -18.34 53.98
C GLN A 19 -15.73 -17.08 53.13
N ALA A 20 -15.44 -17.21 51.84
CA ALA A 20 -15.16 -16.07 50.95
C ALA A 20 -16.32 -15.05 50.91
N LYS A 21 -17.57 -15.53 50.95
CA LYS A 21 -18.75 -14.65 50.97
C LYS A 21 -18.78 -13.74 52.19
N LYS A 22 -18.31 -14.23 53.34
CA LYS A 22 -18.29 -13.46 54.60
C LYS A 22 -17.20 -12.38 54.60
N TYR A 23 -16.04 -12.65 54.02
CA TYR A 23 -14.88 -11.77 54.14
C TYR A 23 -14.59 -10.91 52.91
N LEU A 24 -14.94 -11.38 51.71
CA LEU A 24 -14.66 -10.73 50.44
C LEU A 24 -15.94 -10.36 49.67
N GLY A 25 -17.12 -10.75 50.17
CA GLY A 25 -18.40 -10.51 49.50
C GLY A 25 -18.62 -11.31 48.20
N ILE A 26 -17.68 -12.19 47.84
CA ILE A 26 -17.71 -12.99 46.60
C ILE A 26 -18.06 -14.46 46.88
N ASP A 27 -18.62 -15.14 45.88
CA ASP A 27 -18.89 -16.57 45.97
C ASP A 27 -17.58 -17.40 46.00
N SER A 28 -17.65 -18.54 46.66
CA SER A 28 -16.58 -19.54 46.77
C SER A 28 -16.03 -19.98 45.43
N ARG A 29 -16.85 -20.07 44.37
CA ARG A 29 -16.41 -20.41 43.01
C ARG A 29 -15.51 -19.31 42.43
N THR A 30 -15.93 -18.06 42.53
CA THR A 30 -15.16 -16.88 42.09
C THR A 30 -13.87 -16.74 42.87
N ALA A 31 -13.89 -17.01 44.18
CA ALA A 31 -12.68 -16.99 45.01
C ALA A 31 -11.64 -18.03 44.53
N ARG A 32 -12.06 -19.25 44.16
CA ARG A 32 -11.15 -20.27 43.61
C ARG A 32 -10.54 -19.85 42.28
N GLU A 33 -11.33 -19.23 41.42
CA GLU A 33 -10.86 -18.70 40.14
C GLU A 33 -9.86 -17.56 40.33
N HIS A 34 -10.09 -16.67 41.30
CA HIS A 34 -9.15 -15.61 41.65
C HIS A 34 -7.82 -16.15 42.21
N ILE A 35 -7.84 -17.23 42.97
CA ILE A 35 -6.62 -17.90 43.43
C ILE A 35 -5.84 -18.48 42.24
N ARG A 36 -6.53 -19.17 41.31
CA ARG A 36 -5.88 -19.74 40.11
C ARG A 36 -5.29 -18.67 39.18
N ASN A 37 -5.98 -17.54 39.05
CA ASN A 37 -5.57 -16.43 38.18
C ASN A 37 -4.59 -15.46 38.86
N GLY A 38 -4.13 -15.78 40.09
CA GLY A 38 -3.18 -14.94 40.84
C GLY A 38 -3.76 -13.60 41.35
N LYS A 39 -5.06 -13.37 41.19
CA LYS A 39 -5.75 -12.15 41.67
C LYS A 39 -5.96 -12.15 43.18
N LEU A 40 -5.96 -13.32 43.82
CA LEU A 40 -6.09 -13.48 45.26
C LEU A 40 -4.96 -14.37 45.77
N LYS A 41 -4.19 -13.89 46.76
CA LYS A 41 -3.14 -14.68 47.40
C LYS A 41 -3.76 -15.87 48.14
N GLY A 42 -3.41 -17.07 47.72
CA GLY A 42 -3.96 -18.31 48.26
C GLY A 42 -3.24 -19.53 47.70
N TYR A 43 -3.63 -20.71 48.18
CA TYR A 43 -3.07 -21.99 47.74
C TYR A 43 -4.14 -23.07 47.68
N ASP A 44 -3.89 -24.11 46.89
CA ASP A 44 -4.68 -25.33 46.88
C ASP A 44 -3.99 -26.45 47.66
N ASP A 45 -4.77 -27.15 48.48
CA ASP A 45 -4.35 -28.30 49.27
C ASP A 45 -5.11 -29.54 48.78
N LYS A 46 -4.38 -30.51 48.22
CA LYS A 46 -4.94 -31.76 47.70
C LYS A 46 -4.90 -32.82 48.80
N ARG A 47 -6.06 -33.11 49.39
CA ARG A 47 -6.23 -34.19 50.37
C ARG A 47 -7.05 -35.32 49.76
N GLY A 48 -6.36 -36.35 49.29
CA GLY A 48 -6.97 -37.48 48.57
C GLY A 48 -7.53 -37.05 47.21
N LYS A 49 -8.80 -37.40 46.92
CA LYS A 49 -9.49 -37.01 45.67
C LYS A 49 -10.09 -35.60 45.68
N LYS A 50 -9.98 -34.86 46.79
CA LYS A 50 -10.60 -33.53 46.96
C LYS A 50 -9.53 -32.44 47.02
N THR A 51 -9.76 -31.35 46.30
CA THR A 51 -8.93 -30.14 46.34
C THR A 51 -9.63 -29.09 47.20
N TYR A 52 -8.93 -28.63 48.23
CA TYR A 52 -9.36 -27.54 49.11
C TYR A 52 -8.62 -26.28 48.71
N TYR A 53 -9.33 -25.14 48.73
CA TYR A 53 -8.75 -23.85 48.40
C TYR A 53 -8.79 -22.93 49.61
N TYR A 54 -7.65 -22.33 49.90
CA TYR A 54 -7.47 -21.37 50.99
C TYR A 54 -6.95 -20.06 50.44
N PHE A 55 -7.39 -18.96 51.04
CA PHE A 55 -6.91 -17.62 50.72
C PHE A 55 -6.50 -16.89 51.99
N TYR A 56 -5.62 -15.92 51.82
CA TYR A 56 -5.24 -14.97 52.85
C TYR A 56 -6.04 -13.69 52.63
N LEU A 57 -6.54 -13.09 53.71
CA LEU A 57 -7.15 -11.78 53.60
C LEU A 57 -6.07 -10.78 53.15
N PRO A 58 -6.38 -9.90 52.18
CA PRO A 58 -5.52 -8.76 51.92
C PRO A 58 -5.30 -8.06 53.26
N GLU A 59 -4.07 -7.67 53.54
CA GLU A 59 -3.82 -6.79 54.66
C GLU A 59 -4.81 -5.62 54.52
N PRO A 60 -5.60 -5.27 55.57
CA PRO A 60 -6.09 -3.90 55.59
C PRO A 60 -4.82 -3.06 55.37
N PRO A 61 -4.81 -2.11 54.42
CA PRO A 61 -3.63 -1.29 54.19
C PRO A 61 -3.15 -0.90 55.58
N GLU A 62 -1.89 -1.26 55.92
CA GLU A 62 -1.31 -1.00 57.25
C GLU A 62 -1.91 0.32 57.68
N ALA A 63 -2.76 0.29 58.71
CA ALA A 63 -3.48 1.46 59.12
C ALA A 63 -2.40 2.49 59.33
N ALA A 64 -2.26 3.41 58.36
CA ALA A 64 -1.21 4.40 58.36
C ALA A 64 -1.31 4.98 59.74
N THR A 65 -0.27 4.75 60.53
CA THR A 65 -0.18 5.08 61.95
C THR A 65 -1.03 6.30 62.16
N GLN A 66 -2.22 6.17 62.79
CA GLN A 66 -3.10 7.32 62.96
C GLN A 66 -2.21 8.40 63.57
N PRO A 67 -1.92 9.50 62.85
CA PRO A 67 -0.99 10.46 63.37
C PRO A 67 -1.66 10.97 64.63
N SER A 68 -0.95 10.77 65.74
CA SER A 68 -1.22 11.43 67.01
C SER A 68 -1.80 12.81 66.71
N ALA A 69 -2.96 13.11 67.28
CA ALA A 69 -3.72 14.34 67.04
C ALA A 69 -2.99 15.63 67.47
N ASN A 70 -1.67 15.57 67.71
CA ASN A 70 -0.77 16.66 68.05
C ASN A 70 0.59 16.53 67.31
N ALA A 71 0.56 16.33 65.99
CA ALA A 71 1.75 16.54 65.14
C ALA A 71 1.55 17.81 64.29
N PRO A 72 2.48 18.80 64.33
CA PRO A 72 2.39 20.03 63.54
C PRO A 72 2.71 19.81 62.04
N GLY A 73 2.23 18.70 61.45
CA GLY A 73 2.58 18.27 60.10
C GLY A 73 1.48 18.40 59.05
N SER A 74 0.29 18.92 59.36
CA SER A 74 -0.86 18.86 58.44
C SER A 74 -0.89 19.94 57.35
N ALA A 75 -0.19 21.06 57.54
CA ALA A 75 -0.18 22.14 56.55
C ALA A 75 0.75 21.84 55.36
N GLU A 76 1.94 21.28 55.62
CA GLU A 76 2.92 20.94 54.56
C GLU A 76 2.42 19.82 53.64
N THR A 77 1.72 18.82 54.17
CA THR A 77 1.17 17.72 53.33
C THR A 77 0.03 18.21 52.44
N VAL A 78 -0.83 19.09 52.96
CA VAL A 78 -1.94 19.67 52.19
C VAL A 78 -1.41 20.61 51.10
N GLU A 79 -0.37 21.40 51.39
CA GLU A 79 0.23 22.29 50.40
C GLU A 79 1.00 21.52 49.32
N SER A 80 1.70 20.44 49.70
CA SER A 80 2.33 19.50 48.76
C SER A 80 1.31 18.87 47.81
N LEU A 81 0.19 18.36 48.33
CA LEU A 81 -0.87 17.76 47.52
C LEU A 81 -1.54 18.78 46.57
N LYS A 82 -1.69 20.04 46.99
CA LYS A 82 -2.19 21.11 46.10
C LYS A 82 -1.18 21.44 44.99
N ALA A 83 0.11 21.46 45.30
CA ALA A 83 1.16 21.66 44.31
C ALA A 83 1.18 20.52 43.29
N GLU A 84 1.10 19.27 43.75
CA GLU A 84 1.00 18.08 42.89
C GLU A 84 -0.27 18.12 42.03
N ASN A 85 -1.44 18.47 42.59
CA ASN A 85 -2.67 18.59 41.82
C ASN A 85 -2.59 19.68 40.75
N THR A 86 -1.93 20.79 41.05
CA THR A 86 -1.68 21.87 40.09
C THR A 86 -0.75 21.42 38.98
N GLN A 87 0.31 20.69 39.31
CA GLN A 87 1.23 20.10 38.34
C GLN A 87 0.54 19.06 37.44
N LEU A 88 -0.27 18.17 38.01
CA LEU A 88 -1.04 17.18 37.24
C LEU A 88 -2.07 17.84 36.33
N ARG A 89 -2.76 18.90 36.79
CA ARG A 89 -3.66 19.69 35.94
C ARG A 89 -2.92 20.38 34.80
N GLN A 90 -1.70 20.85 35.05
CA GLN A 90 -0.88 21.43 34.00
C GLN A 90 -0.49 20.37 32.97
N GLN A 91 0.02 19.22 33.42
CA GLN A 91 0.37 18.10 32.55
C GLN A 91 -0.83 17.60 31.74
N LEU A 92 -2.03 17.56 32.32
CA LEU A 92 -3.25 17.17 31.61
C LEU A 92 -3.56 18.16 30.47
N ARG A 93 -3.49 19.47 30.74
CA ARG A 93 -3.69 20.51 29.71
C ARG A 93 -2.65 20.44 28.61
N ASP A 94 -1.39 20.25 28.97
CA ASP A 94 -0.29 20.14 28.01
C ASP A 94 -0.47 18.88 27.14
N ALA A 95 -0.89 17.75 27.73
CA ALA A 95 -1.17 16.52 27.01
C ALA A 95 -2.40 16.66 26.10
N GLU A 96 -3.47 17.28 26.56
CA GLU A 96 -4.67 17.58 25.75
C GLU A 96 -4.28 18.42 24.53
N GLN A 97 -3.50 19.47 24.72
CA GLN A 97 -3.01 20.31 23.63
C GLN A 97 -2.16 19.50 22.63
N GLN A 98 -1.22 18.68 23.11
CA GLN A 98 -0.41 17.83 22.23
C GLN A 98 -1.27 16.83 21.44
N THR A 99 -2.31 16.27 22.04
CA THR A 99 -3.21 15.35 21.33
C THR A 99 -4.04 16.07 20.26
N GLU A 100 -4.45 17.30 20.51
CA GLU A 100 -5.17 18.12 19.52
C GLU A 100 -4.27 18.47 18.34
N GLU A 101 -3.03 18.92 18.61
CA GLU A 101 -2.02 19.20 17.60
C GLU A 101 -1.69 17.95 16.76
N ALA A 102 -1.51 16.78 17.40
CA ALA A 102 -1.27 15.53 16.71
C ALA A 102 -2.43 15.11 15.82
N ARG A 103 -3.68 15.30 16.26
CA ARG A 103 -4.88 15.02 15.46
C ARG A 103 -4.99 15.96 14.26
N ALA A 104 -4.70 17.24 14.45
CA ALA A 104 -4.68 18.21 13.37
C ALA A 104 -3.60 17.86 12.32
N ALA A 105 -2.41 17.48 12.79
CA ALA A 105 -1.32 17.03 11.92
C ALA A 105 -1.67 15.74 11.15
N ALA A 106 -2.31 14.76 11.80
CA ALA A 106 -2.77 13.54 11.16
C ALA A 106 -3.81 13.82 10.06
N THR A 107 -4.80 14.66 10.37
CA THR A 107 -5.83 15.08 9.39
C THR A 107 -5.20 15.78 8.18
N ALA A 108 -4.23 16.67 8.42
CA ALA A 108 -3.51 17.34 7.35
C ALA A 108 -2.64 16.38 6.52
N ALA A 109 -2.03 15.37 7.15
CA ALA A 109 -1.26 14.34 6.47
C ALA A 109 -2.15 13.43 5.60
N GLU A 110 -3.32 13.04 6.10
CA GLU A 110 -4.32 12.27 5.34
C GLU A 110 -4.82 13.05 4.13
N ALA A 111 -5.13 14.34 4.28
CA ALA A 111 -5.53 15.20 3.16
C ALA A 111 -4.43 15.29 2.08
N ARG A 112 -3.16 15.42 2.50
CA ARG A 112 -2.02 15.42 1.55
C ARG A 112 -1.86 14.07 0.86
N ALA A 113 -2.04 12.97 1.58
CA ALA A 113 -1.95 11.62 1.01
C ALA A 113 -3.07 11.38 -0.02
N ALA A 114 -4.29 11.82 0.27
CA ALA A 114 -5.41 11.76 -0.67
C ALA A 114 -5.10 12.57 -1.95
N ALA A 115 -4.66 13.82 -1.80
CA ALA A 115 -4.27 14.64 -2.95
C ALA A 115 -3.12 14.01 -3.77
N ALA A 116 -2.12 13.42 -3.11
CA ALA A 116 -1.04 12.72 -3.79
C ALA A 116 -1.55 11.49 -4.57
N ASN A 117 -2.49 10.72 -4.01
CA ASN A 117 -3.10 9.60 -4.70
C ASN A 117 -3.89 10.03 -5.94
N ASP A 118 -4.64 11.13 -5.84
CA ASP A 118 -5.39 11.68 -6.98
C ASP A 118 -4.43 12.10 -8.10
N THR A 119 -3.33 12.79 -7.76
CA THR A 119 -2.32 13.17 -8.76
C THR A 119 -1.64 11.96 -9.39
N ASN A 120 -1.36 10.91 -8.63
CA ASN A 120 -0.78 9.68 -9.16
C ASN A 120 -1.74 8.96 -10.11
N ALA A 121 -3.04 8.95 -9.80
CA ALA A 121 -4.06 8.37 -10.68
C ALA A 121 -4.17 9.15 -12.01
N GLU A 122 -4.13 10.48 -11.94
CA GLU A 122 -4.13 11.34 -13.13
C GLU A 122 -2.88 11.11 -13.99
N LEU A 123 -1.69 11.09 -13.36
CA LEU A 123 -0.43 10.83 -14.06
C LEU A 123 -0.39 9.44 -14.71
N SER A 124 -0.91 8.42 -14.03
CA SER A 124 -1.00 7.05 -14.58
C SER A 124 -1.89 7.02 -15.82
N THR A 125 -3.01 7.75 -15.80
CA THR A 125 -3.92 7.87 -16.94
C THR A 125 -3.24 8.58 -18.12
N LYS A 126 -2.57 9.71 -17.86
CA LYS A 126 -1.80 10.44 -18.89
C LYS A 126 -0.70 9.57 -19.50
N LEU A 127 0.03 8.82 -18.68
CA LEU A 127 1.05 7.91 -19.15
C LEU A 127 0.47 6.83 -20.08
N ALA A 128 -0.67 6.24 -19.73
CA ALA A 128 -1.35 5.27 -20.59
C ALA A 128 -1.74 5.88 -21.94
N THR A 129 -2.27 7.10 -21.95
CA THR A 129 -2.62 7.80 -23.20
C THR A 129 -1.39 8.12 -24.07
N GLU A 130 -0.28 8.51 -23.45
CA GLU A 130 0.98 8.80 -24.15
C GLU A 130 1.60 7.53 -24.76
N VAL A 131 1.56 6.42 -24.04
CA VAL A 131 2.04 5.12 -24.54
C VAL A 131 1.23 4.70 -25.78
N GLU A 132 -0.10 4.84 -25.74
CA GLU A 132 -0.94 4.51 -26.88
C GLU A 132 -0.71 5.46 -28.07
N ALA A 133 -0.57 6.77 -27.81
CA ALA A 133 -0.22 7.75 -28.84
C ALA A 133 1.11 7.42 -29.52
N ARG A 134 2.14 7.02 -28.75
CA ARG A 134 3.44 6.59 -29.29
C ARG A 134 3.33 5.32 -30.13
N ARG A 135 2.49 4.37 -29.70
CA ARG A 135 2.23 3.14 -30.46
C ARG A 135 1.60 3.46 -31.81
N LEU A 136 0.58 4.32 -31.82
CA LEU A 136 -0.08 4.77 -33.05
C LEU A 136 0.87 5.54 -33.97
N LEU A 137 1.70 6.44 -33.41
CA LEU A 137 2.69 7.19 -34.18
C LEU A 137 3.72 6.26 -34.84
N THR A 138 4.19 5.25 -34.09
CA THR A 138 5.13 4.24 -34.62
C THR A 138 4.49 3.44 -35.76
N ALA A 139 3.23 3.03 -35.60
CA ALA A 139 2.50 2.32 -36.65
C ALA A 139 2.30 3.20 -37.90
N ALA A 140 1.97 4.48 -37.72
CA ALA A 140 1.83 5.45 -38.81
C ALA A 140 3.16 5.67 -39.54
N GLN A 141 4.28 5.77 -38.81
CA GLN A 141 5.61 5.88 -39.40
C GLN A 141 5.97 4.64 -40.23
N ALA A 142 5.69 3.44 -39.73
CA ALA A 142 5.89 2.21 -40.49
C ALA A 142 5.06 2.19 -41.78
N GLY A 143 3.80 2.65 -41.71
CA GLY A 143 2.93 2.80 -42.87
C GLY A 143 3.45 3.80 -43.91
N LEU A 144 3.99 4.94 -43.46
CA LEU A 144 4.63 5.93 -44.35
C LEU A 144 5.87 5.35 -45.05
N ILE A 145 6.69 4.58 -44.34
CA ILE A 145 7.86 3.92 -44.93
C ILE A 145 7.40 2.92 -46.00
N ASP A 146 6.44 2.05 -45.71
CA ASP A 146 5.91 1.09 -46.69
C ASP A 146 5.29 1.80 -47.92
N ALA A 147 4.50 2.85 -47.69
CA ALA A 147 3.91 3.65 -48.77
C ALA A 147 4.97 4.32 -49.65
N SER A 148 6.02 4.90 -49.06
CA SER A 148 7.13 5.51 -49.80
C SER A 148 7.92 4.48 -50.61
N GLN A 149 8.16 3.29 -50.07
CA GLN A 149 8.80 2.18 -50.80
C GLN A 149 7.95 1.69 -51.97
N LYS A 150 6.62 1.57 -51.78
CA LYS A 150 5.69 1.21 -52.85
C LYS A 150 5.67 2.27 -53.95
N LEU A 151 5.68 3.56 -53.57
CA LEU A 151 5.73 4.67 -54.53
C LEU A 151 7.04 4.66 -55.33
N GLN A 152 8.18 4.41 -54.68
CA GLN A 152 9.48 4.30 -55.34
C GLN A 152 9.53 3.12 -56.33
N LYS A 153 8.97 1.96 -55.96
CA LYS A 153 8.86 0.81 -56.87
C LYS A 153 7.94 1.11 -58.05
N GLY A 154 6.80 1.76 -57.79
CA GLY A 154 5.84 2.17 -58.82
C GLY A 154 6.47 3.15 -59.81
N SER A 155 7.19 4.17 -59.33
CA SER A 155 7.87 5.14 -60.20
C SER A 155 8.96 4.50 -61.05
N ALA A 156 9.71 3.55 -60.51
CA ALA A 156 10.66 2.76 -61.29
C ALA A 156 9.97 1.93 -62.40
N GLY A 157 8.83 1.32 -62.10
CA GLY A 157 8.03 0.59 -63.09
C GLY A 157 7.50 1.48 -64.20
N PHE A 158 7.01 2.68 -63.88
CA PHE A 158 6.59 3.66 -64.89
C PHE A 158 7.75 4.12 -65.77
N ALA A 159 8.93 4.35 -65.19
CA ALA A 159 10.12 4.71 -65.96
C ALA A 159 10.55 3.58 -66.93
N ALA A 160 10.50 2.33 -66.49
CA ALA A 160 10.78 1.17 -67.34
C ALA A 160 9.74 1.05 -68.48
N ALA A 161 8.45 1.12 -68.16
CA ALA A 161 7.39 1.07 -69.16
C ALA A 161 7.51 2.22 -70.19
N ALA A 162 7.88 3.42 -69.76
CA ALA A 162 8.14 4.54 -70.67
C ALA A 162 9.33 4.28 -71.60
N GLY A 163 10.35 3.55 -71.15
CA GLY A 163 11.45 3.05 -71.99
C GLY A 163 10.96 2.06 -73.05
N ASP A 164 10.20 1.04 -72.64
CA ASP A 164 9.67 0.01 -73.55
C ASP A 164 8.77 0.63 -74.65
N TYR A 165 7.95 1.63 -74.30
CA TYR A 165 7.13 2.36 -75.30
C TYR A 165 7.97 3.12 -76.31
N LYS A 166 9.10 3.69 -75.89
CA LYS A 166 10.01 4.39 -76.78
C LYS A 166 10.65 3.40 -77.76
N ASP A 167 11.14 2.27 -77.26
CA ASP A 167 11.78 1.25 -78.10
C ASP A 167 10.78 0.68 -79.13
N ALA A 168 9.53 0.41 -78.71
CA ALA A 168 8.46 -0.02 -79.62
C ALA A 168 8.10 1.04 -80.67
N ALA A 169 8.14 2.32 -80.32
CA ALA A 169 7.93 3.42 -81.27
C ALA A 169 9.08 3.52 -82.29
N ASP A 170 10.33 3.36 -81.83
CA ASP A 170 11.51 3.35 -82.69
C ASP A 170 11.47 2.13 -83.64
N ASP A 171 11.07 0.95 -83.17
CA ASP A 171 10.86 -0.25 -84.00
C ASP A 171 9.77 -0.04 -85.06
N LEU A 172 8.65 0.58 -84.70
CA LEU A 172 7.58 0.91 -85.66
C LEU A 172 8.08 1.88 -86.74
N LEU A 173 8.89 2.88 -86.36
CA LEU A 173 9.49 3.82 -87.32
C LEU A 173 10.47 3.11 -88.26
N ASN A 174 11.25 2.15 -87.76
CA ASN A 174 12.15 1.34 -88.59
C ASN A 174 11.35 0.47 -89.59
N VAL A 175 10.29 -0.19 -89.13
CA VAL A 175 9.41 -0.98 -90.02
C VAL A 175 8.77 -0.09 -91.10
N ILE A 176 8.35 1.13 -90.76
CA ILE A 176 7.83 2.10 -91.73
C ILE A 176 8.91 2.49 -92.76
N ALA A 177 10.15 2.70 -92.32
CA ALA A 177 11.25 3.02 -93.21
C ALA A 177 11.56 1.87 -94.19
N ASP A 178 11.63 0.63 -93.68
CA ASP A 178 11.84 -0.57 -94.51
C ASP A 178 10.71 -0.75 -95.54
N TYR A 179 9.46 -0.53 -95.12
CA TYR A 179 8.30 -0.57 -96.03
C TYR A 179 8.40 0.50 -97.11
N ARG A 180 8.77 1.73 -96.73
CA ARG A 180 8.95 2.83 -97.68
C ARG A 180 10.04 2.49 -98.70
N ASP A 181 11.16 1.94 -98.26
CA ASP A 181 12.29 1.59 -99.12
C ASP A 181 11.93 0.42 -100.05
N ALA A 182 11.18 -0.57 -99.56
CA ALA A 182 10.63 -1.66 -100.38
C ALA A 182 9.63 -1.17 -101.44
N VAL A 183 8.74 -0.23 -101.09
CA VAL A 183 7.82 0.40 -102.04
C VAL A 183 8.59 1.24 -103.06
N ALA A 184 9.63 1.97 -102.64
CA ALA A 184 10.50 2.72 -103.55
C ALA A 184 11.21 1.79 -104.54
N LEU A 185 11.64 0.60 -104.11
CA LEU A 185 12.23 -0.41 -104.99
C LEU A 185 11.21 -0.95 -106.03
N LEU A 186 9.94 -1.10 -105.64
CA LEU A 186 8.86 -1.53 -106.53
C LEU A 186 8.38 -0.42 -107.48
N GLY A 187 8.53 0.86 -107.09
CA GLY A 187 8.14 2.03 -107.86
C GLY A 187 9.28 2.68 -108.66
N ALA A 188 10.53 2.26 -108.46
CA ALA A 188 11.65 2.70 -109.27
C ALA A 188 11.50 2.12 -110.70
N PRO A 189 11.55 2.95 -111.76
CA PRO A 189 11.46 2.45 -113.12
C PRO A 189 12.62 1.48 -113.38
N THR A 190 12.29 0.23 -113.70
CA THR A 190 13.27 -0.84 -113.97
C THR A 190 14.00 -0.65 -115.30
N ASP A 191 13.61 0.32 -116.11
CA ASP A 191 14.27 0.65 -117.38
C ASP A 191 14.22 2.16 -117.68
N ILE A 192 15.38 2.74 -117.98
CA ILE A 192 15.51 4.01 -118.73
C ILE A 192 15.16 3.79 -120.22
N GLY A 193 14.88 2.55 -120.64
CA GLY A 193 14.59 2.17 -122.01
C GLY A 193 13.16 2.42 -122.53
N ASP A 194 12.25 2.97 -121.72
CA ASP A 194 10.86 3.24 -122.11
C ASP A 194 10.45 4.74 -121.99
N LEU A 195 11.45 5.64 -121.96
CA LEU A 195 11.30 7.07 -122.27
C LEU A 195 11.90 7.39 -123.64
#